data_AF-A0A3R9L118-F1
#
_entry.id   AF-A0A3R9L118-F1
#
_cell.length_a   1.000
_cell.length_b   1.000
_cell.length_c   1.000
_cell.angle_alpha   90.00
_cell.angle_beta   90.00
_cell.angle_gamma   90.00
#
_symmetry.space_group_name_H-M   'P 1'
#
loop_
_entity.id
_entity.type
_entity.pdbx_description
1 polymer ?
#
loop_
_entity_poly.entity_id
_entity_poly.type
_entity_poly.pdbx_seq_one_letter_code
_entity_poly.pdbx_strand_id
1 'polypeptide(L)'
;MTQAERIREYYKEYPAASYDEVAEAVKTTNVNVRATVSKDVKAGRCVRLEDKTLDYSTYFGASEALADLVDWKNDTRREWVEMLTRAAEKETDSNTMRLLIKEANKLMKEVTK
;
A
#
# COMPACT_ATOMS: atom_id res chain seq x y z
N MET A 1 16.50 0.26 1.53
CA MET A 1 15.89 -0.05 2.83
C MET A 1 16.92 0.03 3.95
N THR A 2 16.69 0.89 4.93
CA THR A 2 17.55 1.12 6.10
C THR A 2 17.32 0.05 7.18
N GLN A 3 18.23 -0.05 8.16
CA GLN A 3 18.05 -0.97 9.28
C GLN A 3 16.80 -0.66 10.10
N ALA A 4 16.48 0.63 10.29
CA ALA A 4 15.26 1.04 10.99
C ALA A 4 14.00 0.61 10.23
N GLU A 5 13.99 0.76 8.90
CA GLU A 5 12.88 0.29 8.05
C GLU A 5 12.70 -1.23 8.17
N ARG A 6 13.78 -2.01 8.13
CA ARG A 6 13.73 -3.47 8.32
C ARG A 6 13.16 -3.88 9.68
N ILE A 7 13.46 -3.13 10.73
CA ILE A 7 12.89 -3.36 12.07
C ILE A 7 11.37 -3.10 12.06
N ARG A 8 10.94 -2.00 11.43
CA ARG A 8 9.51 -1.65 11.31
C ARG A 8 8.73 -2.68 10.52
N GLU A 9 9.26 -3.12 9.38
CA GLU A 9 8.65 -4.17 8.56
C GLU A 9 8.52 -5.49 9.32
N TYR A 10 9.54 -5.88 10.08
CA TYR A 10 9.47 -7.10 10.88
C TYR A 10 8.37 -7.01 11.95
N TYR A 11 8.23 -5.88 12.64
CA TYR A 11 7.16 -5.69 13.62
C TYR A 11 5.77 -5.57 12.98
N LYS A 12 5.68 -5.11 11.72
CA LYS A 12 4.41 -5.12 10.99
C LYS A 12 3.89 -6.55 10.79
N GLU A 13 4.77 -7.48 10.43
CA GLU A 13 4.41 -8.89 10.23
C GLU A 13 4.29 -9.65 11.56
N TYR A 14 5.13 -9.33 12.53
CA TYR A 14 5.20 -10.01 13.84
C TYR A 14 5.15 -8.99 15.00
N PRO A 15 3.96 -8.42 15.32
CA PRO A 15 3.82 -7.35 16.32
C PRO A 15 4.23 -7.74 17.74
N ALA A 16 4.19 -9.04 18.05
CA ALA A 16 4.53 -9.61 19.36
C ALA A 16 5.98 -10.10 19.46
N ALA A 17 6.78 -9.96 18.40
CA ALA A 17 8.16 -10.43 18.40
C ALA A 17 8.99 -9.78 19.52
N SER A 18 9.89 -10.55 20.11
CA SER A 18 10.86 -10.05 21.07
C SER A 18 11.97 -9.25 20.37
N TYR A 19 12.62 -8.37 21.13
CA TYR A 19 13.76 -7.60 20.61
C TYR A 19 14.92 -8.47 20.13
N ASP A 20 15.10 -9.66 20.71
CA ASP A 20 16.16 -10.59 20.32
C ASP A 20 15.85 -11.26 18.99
N GLU A 21 14.61 -11.71 18.78
CA GLU A 21 14.16 -12.28 17.51
C GLU A 21 14.31 -11.27 16.36
N VAL A 22 13.91 -10.01 16.59
CA VAL A 22 14.07 -8.95 15.58
C VAL A 22 15.56 -8.65 15.33
N ALA A 23 16.38 -8.65 16.38
CA ALA A 23 17.81 -8.41 16.25
C ALA A 23 18.48 -9.49 15.40
N GLU A 24 18.14 -10.76 15.61
CA GLU A 24 18.63 -11.88 14.82
C GLU A 24 18.17 -11.78 13.36
N ALA A 25 16.87 -11.60 13.13
CA ALA A 25 16.30 -11.52 11.78
C ALA A 25 16.85 -10.35 10.96
N VAL A 26 17.03 -9.18 11.60
CA VAL A 26 17.52 -7.97 10.93
C VAL A 26 19.06 -7.92 10.91
N LYS A 27 19.75 -8.87 11.57
CA LYS A 27 21.21 -8.92 11.72
C LYS A 27 21.75 -7.64 12.37
N THR A 28 21.19 -7.31 13.54
CA THR A 28 21.58 -6.17 14.38
C THR A 28 21.68 -6.60 15.84
N THR A 29 21.74 -5.65 16.77
CA THR A 29 21.76 -5.91 18.22
C THR A 29 20.42 -5.55 18.85
N ASN A 30 20.06 -6.26 19.93
CA ASN A 30 18.88 -5.96 20.73
C ASN A 30 18.82 -4.48 21.18
N VAL A 31 19.98 -3.93 21.57
CA VAL A 31 20.12 -2.52 21.98
C VAL A 31 19.70 -1.57 20.85
N ASN A 32 20.12 -1.85 19.61
CA ASN A 32 19.73 -1.05 18.45
C ASN A 32 18.23 -1.15 18.15
N VAL A 33 17.63 -2.34 18.29
CA VAL A 33 16.18 -2.53 18.13
C VAL A 33 15.43 -1.69 19.17
N ARG A 34 15.79 -1.80 20.46
CA ARG A 34 15.19 -1.01 21.55
C ARG A 34 15.30 0.49 21.32
N ALA A 35 16.49 0.96 20.91
CA ALA A 35 16.73 2.38 20.63
C ALA A 35 15.86 2.87 19.45
N THR A 36 15.70 2.04 18.42
CA THR A 36 14.86 2.36 17.25
C THR A 36 13.39 2.45 17.63
N VAL A 37 12.88 1.44 18.34
CA VAL A 37 11.48 1.42 18.82
C VAL A 37 11.21 2.62 19.72
N SER A 38 12.10 2.94 20.66
CA SER A 38 11.94 4.11 21.55
C SER A 38 11.87 5.43 20.76
N LYS A 39 12.73 5.61 19.75
CA LYS A 39 12.67 6.78 18.86
C LYS A 39 11.38 6.84 18.04
N ASP A 40 10.89 5.69 17.58
CA ASP A 40 9.66 5.60 16.79
C ASP A 40 8.41 5.87 17.62
N VAL A 41 8.35 5.37 18.85
CA VAL A 41 7.27 5.69 19.81
C VAL A 41 7.27 7.19 20.10
N LYS A 42 8.43 7.79 20.39
CA LYS A 42 8.53 9.23 20.65
C LYS A 42 8.12 10.08 19.45
N ALA A 43 8.35 9.59 18.25
CA ALA A 43 8.00 10.29 17.00
C ALA A 43 6.57 10.00 16.52
N GLY A 44 5.77 9.24 17.27
CA GLY A 44 4.40 8.88 16.88
C GLY A 44 4.31 7.91 15.70
N ARG A 45 5.41 7.23 15.34
CA ARG A 45 5.43 6.21 14.28
C ARG A 45 5.01 4.82 14.78
N CYS A 46 5.11 4.59 16.08
CA CYS A 46 4.77 3.34 16.73
C CYS A 46 3.97 3.59 18.00
N VAL A 47 2.97 2.74 18.26
CA VAL A 47 2.22 2.70 19.51
C VAL A 47 2.51 1.38 20.19
N ARG A 48 2.74 1.41 21.51
CA ARG A 48 2.82 0.18 22.31
C ARG A 48 1.46 -0.08 22.93
N LEU A 49 0.86 -1.21 22.59
CA LEU A 49 -0.44 -1.62 23.09
C LEU A 49 -0.33 -2.20 24.51
N GLU A 50 -1.48 -2.42 25.16
CA GLU A 50 -1.56 -2.92 26.55
C GLU A 50 -0.97 -4.34 26.69
N ASP A 51 -1.11 -5.16 25.66
CA ASP A 51 -0.53 -6.50 25.56
C ASP A 51 0.98 -6.50 25.25
N LYS A 52 1.60 -5.32 25.20
CA LYS A 52 3.01 -5.03 24.90
C LYS A 52 3.43 -5.26 23.45
N THR A 53 2.48 -5.55 22.55
CA THR A 53 2.76 -5.57 21.11
C THR A 53 3.07 -4.18 20.58
N LEU A 54 3.76 -4.12 19.45
CA LEU A 54 4.11 -2.87 18.77
C LEU A 54 3.24 -2.70 17.52
N ASP A 55 2.50 -1.60 17.50
CA ASP A 55 1.65 -1.20 16.38
C ASP A 55 2.38 -0.13 15.55
N TYR A 56 2.63 -0.44 14.28
CA TYR A 56 3.22 0.47 13.29
C TYR A 56 2.22 0.92 12.21
N SER A 57 0.92 0.65 12.37
CA SER A 57 -0.13 1.04 11.41
C SER A 57 -0.15 2.54 11.13
N THR A 58 0.22 3.39 12.10
CA THR A 58 0.34 4.84 11.84
C THR A 58 1.47 5.16 10.85
N TYR A 59 2.58 4.43 10.92
CA TYR A 59 3.72 4.62 10.01
C TYR A 59 3.42 4.11 8.60
N PHE A 60 2.77 2.95 8.48
CA PHE A 60 2.44 2.34 7.19
C PHE A 60 1.12 2.84 6.60
N GLY A 61 0.25 3.45 7.40
CA GLY A 61 -1.11 3.81 7.01
C GLY A 61 -1.18 4.79 5.86
N ALA A 62 -0.24 5.74 5.75
CA ALA A 62 -0.20 6.66 4.61
C ALA A 62 0.17 5.94 3.30
N SER A 63 1.09 4.98 3.34
CA SER A 63 1.45 4.17 2.17
C SER A 63 0.39 3.15 1.80
N GLU A 64 -0.27 2.54 2.79
CA GLU A 64 -1.36 1.59 2.58
C GLU A 64 -2.59 2.29 2.02
N ALA A 65 -3.01 3.42 2.61
CA ALA A 65 -4.12 4.21 2.09
C ALA A 65 -3.85 4.73 0.67
N LEU A 66 -2.59 5.05 0.34
CA LEU A 66 -2.22 5.42 -1.03
C LEU A 66 -2.30 4.22 -1.98
N ALA A 67 -1.84 3.05 -1.57
CA ALA A 67 -1.94 1.83 -2.36
C ALA A 67 -3.42 1.46 -2.60
N ASP A 68 -4.24 1.44 -1.56
CA ASP A 68 -5.67 1.18 -1.62
C ASP A 68 -6.40 2.18 -2.55
N LEU A 69 -6.04 3.47 -2.47
CA LEU A 69 -6.59 4.49 -3.36
C LEU A 69 -6.21 4.26 -4.83
N VAL A 70 -4.97 3.85 -5.09
CA VAL A 70 -4.50 3.53 -6.45
C VAL A 70 -5.22 2.31 -6.99
N ASP A 71 -5.36 1.26 -6.18
CA ASP A 71 -6.08 0.03 -6.56
C ASP A 71 -7.55 0.32 -6.85
N TRP A 72 -8.24 1.02 -5.94
CA TRP A 72 -9.63 1.45 -6.15
C TRP A 72 -9.83 2.27 -7.44
N LYS A 73 -8.91 3.21 -7.70
CA LYS A 73 -8.93 4.04 -8.91
C LYS A 73 -8.72 3.20 -10.17
N ASN A 74 -7.88 2.18 -10.11
CA ASN A 74 -7.63 1.28 -11.22
C ASN A 74 -8.82 0.35 -11.49
N ASP A 75 -9.46 -0.17 -10.44
CA ASP A 75 -10.68 -0.98 -10.57
C ASP A 75 -11.83 -0.17 -11.16
N THR A 76 -12.07 1.04 -10.66
CA THR A 76 -13.08 1.96 -11.20
C THR A 76 -12.85 2.24 -12.70
N ARG A 77 -11.59 2.42 -13.11
CA ARG A 77 -11.26 2.64 -14.53
C ARG A 77 -11.45 1.40 -15.38
N ARG A 78 -11.15 0.20 -14.87
CA ARG A 78 -11.43 -1.05 -15.58
C ARG A 78 -12.93 -1.20 -15.80
N GLU A 79 -13.76 -0.93 -14.79
CA GLU A 79 -15.21 -0.92 -14.93
C GLU A 79 -15.67 0.07 -16.02
N TRP A 80 -15.13 1.29 -16.04
CA TRP A 80 -15.44 2.27 -17.08
C TRP A 80 -15.03 1.81 -18.48
N VAL A 81 -13.87 1.17 -18.62
CA VAL A 81 -13.41 0.57 -19.88
C VAL A 81 -14.38 -0.52 -20.35
N GLU A 82 -14.81 -1.40 -19.44
CA GLU A 82 -15.81 -2.42 -19.77
C GLU A 82 -17.14 -1.81 -20.21
N MET A 83 -17.63 -0.79 -19.49
CA MET A 83 -18.87 -0.10 -19.82
C MET A 83 -18.80 0.58 -21.20
N LEU A 84 -17.72 1.31 -21.48
CA LEU A 84 -17.51 1.98 -22.77
C LEU A 84 -17.38 0.98 -23.92
N THR A 85 -16.72 -0.16 -23.68
CA THR A 85 -16.58 -1.23 -24.68
C THR A 85 -17.94 -1.86 -24.99
N ARG A 86 -18.73 -2.21 -23.96
CA ARG A 86 -20.10 -2.73 -24.14
C ARG A 86 -21.03 -1.73 -24.81
N ALA A 87 -20.87 -0.44 -24.55
CA ALA A 87 -21.63 0.61 -25.23
C ALA A 87 -21.26 0.69 -26.71
N ALA A 88 -19.96 0.64 -27.03
CA ALA A 88 -19.48 0.64 -28.40
C ALA A 88 -19.99 -0.58 -29.19
N GLU A 89 -20.07 -1.76 -28.58
CA GLU A 89 -20.61 -2.98 -29.22
C GLU A 89 -22.08 -2.87 -29.65
N LYS A 90 -22.87 -2.04 -28.96
CA LYS A 90 -24.30 -1.83 -29.24
C LYS A 90 -24.56 -0.60 -30.11
N GLU A 91 -23.53 0.22 -30.34
CA GLU A 91 -23.64 1.46 -31.07
C GLU A 91 -23.71 1.20 -32.58
N THR A 92 -24.53 1.97 -33.28
CA THR A 92 -24.69 1.90 -34.75
C THR A 92 -24.09 3.12 -35.44
N ASP A 93 -23.92 4.24 -34.72
CA ASP A 93 -23.17 5.39 -35.20
C ASP A 93 -21.66 5.15 -35.12
N SER A 94 -21.01 5.02 -36.28
CA SER A 94 -19.58 4.71 -36.40
C SER A 94 -18.68 5.75 -35.71
N ASN A 95 -19.10 7.02 -35.67
CA ASN A 95 -18.32 8.08 -35.03
C ASN A 95 -18.35 7.96 -33.50
N THR A 96 -19.53 7.69 -32.94
CA THR A 96 -19.76 7.48 -31.51
C THR A 96 -19.01 6.24 -31.03
N MET A 97 -19.09 5.14 -31.79
CA MET A 97 -18.31 3.92 -31.52
C MET A 97 -16.79 4.19 -31.45
N ARG A 98 -16.25 4.94 -32.42
CA ARG A 98 -14.82 5.31 -32.44
C ARG A 98 -14.42 6.15 -31.23
N LEU A 99 -15.25 7.10 -30.81
CA LEU A 99 -14.99 7.96 -29.66
C LEU A 99 -14.98 7.17 -28.35
N LEU A 100 -15.93 6.24 -28.17
CA LEU A 100 -16.00 5.37 -27.00
C LEU A 100 -14.76 4.47 -26.88
N ILE A 101 -14.33 3.85 -27.99
CA ILE A 101 -13.11 3.03 -28.03
C ILE A 101 -11.86 3.87 -27.73
N LYS A 102 -11.81 5.12 -28.19
CA LYS A 102 -10.69 6.02 -27.92
C LYS A 102 -10.59 6.37 -26.44
N GLU A 103 -11.70 6.68 -25.78
CA GLU A 103 -11.71 7.02 -24.36
C GLU A 103 -11.37 5.80 -23.48
N ALA A 104 -11.89 4.61 -23.83
CA ALA A 104 -11.53 3.35 -23.16
C ALA A 104 -10.02 3.07 -23.23
N ASN A 105 -9.41 3.22 -24.41
CA ASN A 105 -7.96 3.03 -24.58
C ASN A 105 -7.12 4.05 -23.80
N LYS A 106 -7.60 5.28 -23.67
CA LYS A 106 -6.93 6.30 -22.85
C LYS A 106 -6.97 5.93 -21.37
N LEU A 107 -8.13 5.53 -20.86
CA LEU A 107 -8.29 5.08 -19.47
C LEU A 107 -7.42 3.85 -19.17
N MET A 108 -7.35 2.88 -20.09
CA MET A 108 -6.47 1.71 -19.95
C MET A 108 -4.99 2.08 -19.80
N LYS A 109 -4.50 3.04 -20.60
CA LYS A 109 -3.10 3.51 -20.50
C LYS A 109 -2.80 4.18 -19.15
N GLU A 110 -3.80 4.75 -18.50
CA GLU A 110 -3.68 5.33 -17.17
C GLU A 110 -3.80 4.32 -16.02
N VAL A 111 -4.27 3.10 -16.31
CA VAL A 111 -4.27 1.96 -15.37
C VAL A 111 -2.94 1.22 -15.39
N THR A 112 -2.28 1.14 -16.55
CA THR A 112 -0.98 0.46 -16.73
C THR A 112 0.24 1.31 -16.35
N LYS A 113 0.02 2.53 -15.86
CA LYS A 113 1.06 3.49 -15.48
C LYS A 113 1.23 3.51 -13.97
#